data_AF-A0A920RHL9-F1
#
_entry.id   AF-A0A920RHL9-F1
#
_cell.length_a   1.000
_cell.length_b   1.000
_cell.length_c   1.000
_cell.angle_alpha   90.00
_cell.angle_beta   90.00
_cell.angle_gamma   90.00
#
_symmetry.space_group_name_H-M   'P 1'
#
loop_
_entity.id
_entity.type
_entity.pdbx_description
1 polymer ?
#
loop_
_entity_poly.entity_id
_entity_poly.type
_entity_poly.pdbx_seq_one_letter_code
_entity_poly.pdbx_strand_id
1 'polypeptide(L)'
;MALPVAETCCDDAAFWLYTSGSTGTPKGVIHHQSDLIQTASLYGDQVLGIQPNDRVFSAAKLFFAYGLGNAMTFPLHVGACAALLAERPTPEAVLTVLKSQESSIFFGVPTLFNAILANPDNDRSRVSDALRLCVSAGEALPSEVGEEWERRFGVPVLDGLGSTEMLHIFLSNRSGDIRYGTSGERYRVIDCGLLMRITKRYQPGNGRAAC
;
A
#
# COMPACT_ATOMS: atom_id res chain seq x y z
N MET A 1 14.74 -18.49 -27.94
CA MET A 1 16.13 -18.07 -27.68
C MET A 1 16.11 -17.21 -26.44
N ALA A 2 16.71 -17.65 -25.33
CA ALA A 2 16.76 -16.84 -24.12
C ALA A 2 17.77 -15.70 -24.31
N LEU A 3 17.40 -14.48 -23.94
CA LEU A 3 18.32 -13.34 -23.91
C LEU A 3 19.33 -13.54 -22.76
N PRO A 4 20.58 -13.08 -22.89
CA PRO A 4 21.52 -13.09 -21.78
C PRO A 4 21.00 -12.21 -20.64
N VAL A 5 21.17 -12.67 -19.40
CA VAL A 5 20.79 -11.91 -18.20
C VAL A 5 21.77 -10.74 -18.04
N ALA A 6 21.25 -9.54 -17.76
CA ALA A 6 22.08 -8.38 -17.45
C ALA A 6 22.67 -8.49 -16.04
N GLU A 7 23.95 -8.16 -15.89
CA GLU A 7 24.64 -8.09 -14.59
C GLU A 7 24.24 -6.80 -13.85
N THR A 8 23.03 -6.78 -13.29
CA THR A 8 22.52 -5.65 -12.50
C THR A 8 22.92 -5.76 -11.03
N CYS A 9 23.10 -4.62 -10.38
CA CYS A 9 23.32 -4.47 -8.95
C CYS A 9 22.15 -3.76 -8.25
N CYS A 10 22.20 -3.66 -6.92
CA CYS A 10 21.10 -3.14 -6.11
C CYS A 10 20.69 -1.69 -6.44
N ASP A 11 21.64 -0.85 -6.84
CA ASP A 11 21.42 0.57 -7.12
C ASP A 11 21.16 0.87 -8.60
N ASP A 12 21.13 -0.15 -9.46
CA ASP A 12 20.80 0.04 -10.86
C ASP A 12 19.31 0.34 -11.02
N ALA A 13 19.00 1.22 -11.98
CA ALA A 13 17.62 1.54 -12.34
C ALA A 13 16.89 0.27 -12.82
N ALA A 14 15.74 -0.02 -12.22
CA ALA A 14 14.95 -1.21 -12.49
C ALA A 14 13.67 -0.89 -13.27
N PHE A 15 12.91 0.11 -12.82
CA PHE A 15 11.64 0.49 -13.42
C PHE A 15 11.28 1.94 -13.09
N TRP A 16 10.38 2.51 -13.88
CA TRP A 16 9.91 3.88 -13.70
C TRP A 16 8.41 3.90 -13.46
N LEU A 17 7.97 4.80 -12.57
CA LEU A 17 6.56 5.12 -12.38
C LEU A 17 6.32 6.60 -12.68
N TYR A 18 5.28 6.89 -13.45
CA TYR A 18 4.97 8.25 -13.84
C TYR A 18 3.98 8.90 -12.87
N THR A 19 4.29 10.12 -12.45
CA THR A 19 3.37 10.99 -11.69
C THR A 19 2.90 12.14 -12.57
N SER A 20 1.69 12.65 -12.34
CA SER A 20 1.06 13.67 -13.20
C SER A 20 1.81 15.00 -13.21
N GLY A 21 2.53 15.34 -12.14
CA GLY A 21 3.28 16.59 -12.01
C GLY A 21 2.40 17.85 -11.97
N SER A 22 2.78 18.87 -11.18
CA SER A 22 2.03 20.14 -11.11
C SER A 22 2.16 21.00 -12.38
N THR A 23 3.15 20.71 -13.24
CA THR A 23 3.49 21.49 -14.43
C THR A 23 2.91 20.92 -15.73
N GLY A 24 2.04 19.90 -15.64
CA GLY A 24 1.32 19.31 -16.78
C GLY A 24 2.07 18.22 -17.56
N THR A 25 3.39 18.12 -17.43
CA THR A 25 4.17 17.01 -18.01
C THR A 25 4.43 15.93 -16.95
N PRO A 26 4.09 14.66 -17.24
CA PRO A 26 4.36 13.57 -16.32
C PRO A 26 5.84 13.42 -16.00
N LYS A 27 6.17 13.19 -14.73
CA LYS A 27 7.54 13.00 -14.24
C LYS A 27 7.80 11.52 -14.00
N GLY A 28 8.86 10.97 -14.60
CA GLY A 28 9.29 9.58 -14.37
C GLY A 28 10.11 9.48 -13.09
N VAL A 29 9.55 8.84 -12.07
CA VAL A 29 10.26 8.46 -10.85
C VAL A 29 11.03 7.18 -11.15
N ILE A 30 12.35 7.23 -11.03
CA ILE A 30 13.24 6.10 -11.27
C ILE A 30 13.46 5.35 -9.96
N HIS A 31 13.15 4.05 -9.95
CA HIS A 31 13.41 3.17 -8.83
C HIS A 31 14.57 2.23 -9.10
N HIS A 32 15.34 1.94 -8.06
CA HIS A 32 16.45 1.00 -8.11
C HIS A 32 15.96 -0.43 -7.88
N GLN A 33 16.78 -1.43 -8.24
CA GLN A 33 16.49 -2.85 -7.98
C GLN A 33 16.16 -3.11 -6.50
N SER A 34 16.87 -2.46 -5.57
CA SER A 34 16.68 -2.64 -4.13
C SER A 34 15.33 -2.16 -3.59
N ASP A 35 14.69 -1.19 -4.23
CA ASP A 35 13.53 -0.50 -3.65
C ASP A 35 12.34 -1.47 -3.45
N LEU A 36 12.19 -2.43 -4.35
CA LEU A 36 11.14 -3.46 -4.28
C LEU A 36 11.29 -4.35 -3.04
N ILE A 37 12.51 -4.79 -2.74
CA ILE A 37 12.82 -5.63 -1.56
C ILE A 37 12.71 -4.79 -0.29
N GLN A 38 13.17 -3.53 -0.32
CA GLN A 38 13.08 -2.64 0.84
C GLN A 38 11.63 -2.39 1.26
N THR A 39 10.75 -2.07 0.32
CA THR A 39 9.32 -1.87 0.63
C THR A 39 8.64 -3.15 1.08
N ALA A 40 8.97 -4.30 0.48
CA ALA A 40 8.44 -5.60 0.92
C ALA A 40 8.88 -5.95 2.34
N SER A 41 10.16 -5.73 2.68
CA SER A 41 10.65 -6.00 4.02
C SER A 41 10.14 -4.99 5.06
N LEU A 42 10.20 -3.70 4.76
CA LEU A 42 9.87 -2.65 5.73
C LEU A 42 8.36 -2.50 5.96
N TYR A 43 7.55 -2.68 4.92
CA TYR A 43 6.10 -2.55 5.03
C TYR A 43 5.40 -3.91 5.04
N GLY A 44 5.69 -4.77 4.06
CA GLY A 44 5.13 -6.13 3.97
C GLY A 44 5.37 -6.95 5.22
N ASP A 45 6.62 -7.09 5.64
CA ASP A 45 6.94 -7.90 6.83
C ASP A 45 6.62 -7.15 8.12
N GLN A 46 7.16 -5.94 8.31
CA GLN A 46 7.08 -5.28 9.64
C GLN A 46 5.74 -4.63 9.96
N VAL A 47 4.91 -4.27 8.97
CA VAL A 47 3.63 -3.59 9.21
C VAL A 47 2.47 -4.54 8.95
N LEU A 48 2.44 -5.19 7.78
CA LEU A 48 1.34 -6.06 7.41
C LEU A 48 1.45 -7.46 8.05
N GLY A 49 2.68 -7.88 8.37
CA GLY A 49 2.96 -9.25 8.76
C GLY A 49 2.43 -10.22 7.70
N ILE A 50 2.72 -9.95 6.42
CA ILE A 50 2.27 -10.79 5.32
C ILE A 50 2.91 -12.18 5.43
N GLN A 51 2.12 -13.22 5.17
CA GLN A 51 2.49 -14.62 5.34
C GLN A 51 2.31 -15.40 4.04
N PRO A 52 3.04 -16.52 3.83
CA PRO A 52 2.96 -17.31 2.59
C PRO A 52 1.55 -17.84 2.26
N ASN A 53 0.68 -18.00 3.26
CA ASN A 53 -0.70 -18.45 3.09
C ASN A 53 -1.70 -17.31 2.85
N ASP A 54 -1.25 -16.06 2.84
CA ASP A 54 -2.12 -14.93 2.54
C ASP A 54 -2.57 -14.93 1.07
N ARG A 55 -3.78 -14.43 0.87
CA ARG A 55 -4.36 -14.15 -0.44
C ARG A 55 -4.68 -12.67 -0.49
N VAL A 56 -3.87 -11.93 -1.23
CA VAL A 56 -3.91 -10.47 -1.26
C VAL A 56 -4.80 -10.00 -2.40
N PHE A 57 -5.66 -9.02 -2.13
CA PHE A 57 -6.37 -8.29 -3.16
C PHE A 57 -6.14 -6.79 -3.05
N SER A 58 -5.74 -6.14 -4.14
CA SER A 58 -5.65 -4.69 -4.23
C SER A 58 -6.63 -4.14 -5.26
N ALA A 59 -7.45 -3.18 -4.84
CA ALA A 59 -8.23 -2.36 -5.76
C ALA A 59 -7.33 -1.38 -6.55
N ALA A 60 -6.18 -1.00 -5.99
CA ALA A 60 -5.18 -0.18 -6.67
C ALA A 60 -4.44 -1.02 -7.72
N LYS A 61 -4.32 -0.47 -8.93
CA LYS A 61 -3.72 -1.15 -10.08
C LYS A 61 -2.19 -1.22 -9.98
N LEU A 62 -1.60 -2.21 -10.65
CA LEU A 62 -0.14 -2.46 -10.64
C LEU A 62 0.71 -1.29 -11.18
N PHE A 63 0.14 -0.38 -11.96
CA PHE A 63 0.85 0.82 -12.42
C PHE A 63 0.92 1.94 -11.38
N PHE A 64 0.24 1.80 -10.23
CA PHE A 64 0.43 2.66 -9.07
C PHE A 64 1.47 2.04 -8.14
N ALA A 65 2.36 2.86 -7.57
CA ALA A 65 3.38 2.41 -6.62
C ALA A 65 2.76 1.59 -5.46
N TYR A 66 1.63 2.06 -4.92
CA TYR A 66 0.82 1.36 -3.93
C TYR A 66 0.37 -0.03 -4.42
N GLY A 67 -0.30 -0.11 -5.58
CA GLY A 67 -0.79 -1.38 -6.14
C GLY A 67 0.33 -2.34 -6.55
N LEU A 68 1.46 -1.82 -7.03
CA LEU A 68 2.67 -2.58 -7.37
C LEU A 68 3.22 -3.32 -6.14
N GLY A 69 3.29 -2.62 -5.00
CA GLY A 69 3.66 -3.26 -3.73
C GLY A 69 2.63 -4.32 -3.33
N ASN A 70 1.38 -3.89 -3.19
CA ASN A 70 0.29 -4.69 -2.63
C ASN A 70 0.07 -6.01 -3.36
N ALA A 71 -0.02 -5.98 -4.69
CA ALA A 71 -0.47 -7.11 -5.49
C ALA A 71 0.64 -7.74 -6.36
N MET A 72 1.89 -7.32 -6.19
CA MET A 72 3.03 -7.96 -6.86
C MET A 72 4.20 -8.19 -5.90
N THR A 73 4.89 -7.16 -5.41
CA THR A 73 6.17 -7.39 -4.70
C THR A 73 5.97 -8.01 -3.33
N PHE A 74 4.98 -7.57 -2.55
CA PHE A 74 4.76 -8.10 -1.20
C PHE A 74 4.35 -9.57 -1.22
N PRO A 75 3.37 -10.01 -2.02
CA PRO A 75 3.04 -11.43 -2.05
C PRO A 75 4.17 -12.28 -2.62
N LEU A 76 4.87 -11.82 -3.67
CA LEU A 76 6.02 -12.56 -4.21
C LEU A 76 7.17 -12.70 -3.22
N HIS A 77 7.41 -11.68 -2.38
CA HIS A 77 8.46 -11.68 -1.35
C HIS A 77 8.31 -12.82 -0.34
N VAL A 78 7.07 -13.17 0.02
CA VAL A 78 6.79 -14.25 1.00
C VAL A 78 6.21 -15.53 0.39
N GLY A 79 5.97 -15.56 -0.93
CA GLY A 79 5.32 -16.69 -1.60
C GLY A 79 3.79 -16.76 -1.43
N ALA A 80 3.15 -15.64 -1.11
CA ALA A 80 1.69 -15.49 -1.05
C ALA A 80 1.05 -15.35 -2.44
N CYS A 81 -0.28 -15.40 -2.48
CA CYS A 81 -1.06 -15.25 -3.71
C CYS A 81 -1.63 -13.84 -3.84
N ALA A 82 -1.76 -13.33 -5.07
CA ALA A 82 -2.44 -12.08 -5.38
C ALA A 82 -3.62 -12.31 -6.34
N ALA A 83 -4.81 -11.84 -5.96
CA ALA A 83 -5.95 -11.73 -6.86
C ALA A 83 -5.85 -10.43 -7.66
N LEU A 84 -6.04 -10.52 -8.99
CA LEU A 84 -6.00 -9.37 -9.88
C LEU A 84 -7.38 -9.13 -10.49
N LEU A 85 -7.85 -7.88 -10.40
CA LEU A 85 -9.07 -7.42 -11.04
C LEU A 85 -8.71 -6.48 -12.19
N ALA A 86 -9.02 -6.87 -13.43
CA ALA A 86 -8.69 -6.05 -14.61
C ALA A 86 -9.61 -4.82 -14.71
N GLU A 87 -10.91 -5.03 -14.55
CA GLU A 87 -11.97 -4.03 -14.64
C GLU A 87 -11.94 -2.98 -13.51
N ARG A 88 -12.79 -1.96 -13.62
CA ARG A 88 -12.89 -0.92 -12.59
C ARG A 88 -13.30 -1.55 -11.25
N PRO A 89 -12.62 -1.23 -10.13
CA PRO A 89 -12.95 -1.76 -8.82
C PRO A 89 -14.20 -1.06 -8.24
N THR A 90 -15.38 -1.44 -8.73
CA THR A 90 -16.65 -1.01 -8.12
C THR A 90 -16.85 -1.71 -6.78
N PRO A 91 -17.70 -1.18 -5.87
CA PRO A 91 -17.99 -1.84 -4.60
C PRO A 91 -18.41 -3.31 -4.77
N GLU A 92 -19.29 -3.60 -5.73
CA GLU A 92 -19.77 -4.97 -5.95
C GLU A 92 -18.68 -5.90 -6.50
N ALA A 93 -17.87 -5.42 -7.46
CA ALA A 93 -16.76 -6.21 -7.99
C ALA A 93 -15.71 -6.51 -6.91
N VAL A 94 -15.42 -5.51 -6.05
CA VAL A 94 -14.49 -5.66 -4.93
C VAL A 94 -14.99 -6.68 -3.91
N LEU A 95 -16.24 -6.57 -3.46
CA LEU A 95 -16.84 -7.54 -2.53
C LEU A 95 -16.87 -8.94 -3.13
N THR A 96 -17.18 -9.07 -4.42
CA THR A 96 -17.16 -10.35 -5.15
C THR A 96 -15.77 -10.98 -5.12
N VAL A 97 -14.70 -10.22 -5.39
CA VAL A 97 -13.32 -10.73 -5.33
C VAL A 97 -12.93 -11.08 -3.90
N LEU A 98 -13.22 -10.20 -2.94
CA LEU A 98 -12.91 -10.43 -1.53
C LEU A 98 -13.52 -11.74 -1.03
N LYS A 99 -14.75 -12.07 -1.43
CA LYS A 99 -15.41 -13.32 -1.08
C LYS A 99 -14.88 -14.51 -1.88
N SER A 100 -14.96 -14.46 -3.20
CA SER A 100 -14.72 -15.61 -4.08
C SER A 100 -13.25 -16.02 -4.17
N GLN A 101 -12.33 -15.08 -3.96
CA GLN A 101 -10.89 -15.35 -3.96
C GLN A 101 -10.34 -15.55 -2.55
N GLU A 102 -11.22 -15.68 -1.53
CA GLU A 102 -10.84 -15.93 -0.14
C GLU A 102 -9.75 -14.96 0.36
N SER A 103 -9.90 -13.66 0.03
CA SER A 103 -8.85 -12.67 0.29
C SER A 103 -8.65 -12.47 1.78
N SER A 104 -7.40 -12.59 2.26
CA SER A 104 -7.02 -12.36 3.65
C SER A 104 -6.56 -10.94 3.92
N ILE A 105 -6.01 -10.25 2.92
CA ILE A 105 -5.59 -8.84 3.00
C ILE A 105 -6.21 -8.05 1.86
N PHE A 106 -6.85 -6.94 2.18
CA PHE A 106 -7.44 -6.02 1.21
C PHE A 106 -6.76 -4.65 1.22
N PHE A 107 -6.48 -4.11 0.04
CA PHE A 107 -5.95 -2.77 -0.14
C PHE A 107 -6.92 -1.91 -0.96
N GLY A 108 -7.41 -0.83 -0.35
CA GLY A 108 -8.31 0.14 -0.95
C GLY A 108 -7.84 1.59 -0.76
N VAL A 109 -8.71 2.52 -1.13
CA VAL A 109 -8.56 3.98 -0.90
C VAL A 109 -9.81 4.47 -0.17
N PRO A 110 -9.77 5.59 0.60
CA PRO A 110 -10.89 6.04 1.41
C PRO A 110 -12.21 6.16 0.64
N THR A 111 -12.15 6.69 -0.59
CA THR A 111 -13.31 6.82 -1.48
C THR A 111 -14.00 5.47 -1.76
N LEU A 112 -13.24 4.38 -1.91
CA LEU A 112 -13.80 3.05 -2.15
C LEU A 112 -14.41 2.44 -0.87
N PHE A 113 -13.76 2.60 0.28
CA PHE A 113 -14.31 2.18 1.56
C PHE A 113 -15.67 2.86 1.82
N ASN A 114 -15.74 4.17 1.61
CA ASN A 114 -16.98 4.94 1.68
C ASN A 114 -18.05 4.41 0.70
N ALA A 115 -17.69 4.16 -0.54
CA ALA A 115 -18.62 3.65 -1.54
C ALA A 115 -19.19 2.26 -1.20
N ILE A 116 -18.40 1.41 -0.55
CA ILE A 116 -18.86 0.12 -0.04
C ILE A 116 -19.81 0.31 1.15
N LEU A 117 -19.46 1.20 2.09
CA LEU A 117 -20.27 1.48 3.27
C LEU A 117 -21.60 2.17 2.97
N ALA A 118 -21.71 2.87 1.83
CA ALA A 118 -22.91 3.57 1.40
C ALA A 118 -24.14 2.66 1.26
N ASN A 119 -23.95 1.36 0.98
CA ASN A 119 -25.03 0.38 1.08
C ASN A 119 -25.05 -0.21 2.51
N PRO A 120 -26.10 0.00 3.33
CA PRO A 120 -26.19 -0.46 4.72
C PRO A 120 -26.23 -1.98 4.89
N ASP A 121 -26.52 -2.74 3.83
CA ASP A 121 -26.58 -4.21 3.86
C ASP A 121 -25.21 -4.87 3.66
N ASN A 122 -24.16 -4.09 3.39
CA ASN A 122 -22.79 -4.62 3.26
C ASN A 122 -22.15 -4.88 4.63
N ASP A 123 -21.93 -6.12 5.00
CA ASP A 123 -21.30 -6.47 6.28
C ASP A 123 -20.27 -7.57 6.11
N ARG A 124 -19.80 -8.14 7.24
CA ARG A 124 -18.86 -9.27 7.27
C ARG A 124 -19.25 -10.41 6.32
N SER A 125 -20.54 -10.70 6.14
CA SER A 125 -21.00 -11.82 5.31
C SER A 125 -20.59 -11.68 3.83
N ARG A 126 -20.39 -10.43 3.36
CA ARG A 126 -20.04 -10.09 1.98
C ARG A 126 -18.56 -10.25 1.65
N VAL A 127 -17.70 -10.54 2.64
CA VAL A 127 -16.25 -10.73 2.45
C VAL A 127 -15.81 -12.12 2.91
N SER A 128 -14.59 -12.52 2.57
CA SER A 128 -14.05 -13.81 3.03
C SER A 128 -13.90 -13.84 4.54
N ASP A 129 -14.15 -15.01 5.13
CA ASP A 129 -13.88 -15.26 6.55
C ASP A 129 -12.38 -15.22 6.87
N ALA A 130 -11.51 -15.36 5.86
CA ALA A 130 -10.06 -15.21 5.99
C ALA A 130 -9.61 -13.73 6.03
N LEU A 131 -10.48 -12.77 5.66
CA LEU A 131 -10.12 -11.35 5.67
C LEU A 131 -9.77 -10.93 7.10
N ARG A 132 -8.49 -10.62 7.30
CA ARG A 132 -7.88 -10.28 8.60
C ARG A 132 -7.36 -8.85 8.66
N LEU A 133 -7.14 -8.21 7.51
CA LEU A 133 -6.55 -6.88 7.45
C LEU A 133 -7.03 -6.09 6.23
N CYS A 134 -7.40 -4.84 6.45
CA CYS A 134 -7.64 -3.87 5.38
C CYS A 134 -6.60 -2.73 5.48
N VAL A 135 -6.21 -2.17 4.34
CA VAL A 135 -5.28 -1.03 4.26
C VAL A 135 -5.86 0.03 3.35
N SER A 136 -5.77 1.29 3.79
CA SER A 136 -6.18 2.47 3.04
C SER A 136 -4.99 3.39 2.82
N ALA A 137 -4.85 3.91 1.59
CA ALA A 137 -3.83 4.90 1.25
C ALA A 137 -4.29 5.77 0.07
N GLY A 138 -3.48 6.79 -0.26
CA GLY A 138 -3.70 7.70 -1.39
C GLY A 138 -4.47 8.97 -1.02
N GLU A 139 -5.33 8.90 0.00
CA GLU A 139 -6.01 10.03 0.64
C GLU A 139 -6.07 9.74 2.15
N ALA A 140 -6.27 10.76 2.97
CA ALA A 140 -6.47 10.57 4.41
C ALA A 140 -7.79 9.82 4.66
N LEU A 141 -7.73 8.73 5.42
CA LEU A 141 -8.94 8.00 5.84
C LEU A 141 -9.68 8.78 6.95
N PRO A 142 -10.93 9.25 6.73
CA PRO A 142 -11.70 9.89 7.79
C PRO A 142 -11.99 8.89 8.91
N SER A 143 -12.02 9.37 10.16
CA SER A 143 -12.15 8.52 11.34
C SER A 143 -13.39 7.65 11.30
N GLU A 144 -14.51 8.25 10.93
CA GLU A 144 -15.83 7.63 10.92
C GLU A 144 -15.90 6.46 9.92
N VAL A 145 -15.12 6.53 8.83
CA VAL A 145 -15.07 5.49 7.80
C VAL A 145 -14.34 4.26 8.30
N GLY A 146 -13.20 4.46 8.97
CA GLY A 146 -12.44 3.37 9.57
C GLY A 146 -13.21 2.68 10.70
N GLU A 147 -13.79 3.48 11.60
CA GLU A 147 -14.60 2.98 12.71
C GLU A 147 -15.83 2.20 12.23
N GLU A 148 -16.57 2.74 11.25
CA GLU A 148 -17.75 2.08 10.72
C GLU A 148 -17.43 0.80 9.93
N TRP A 149 -16.31 0.80 9.20
CA TRP A 149 -15.82 -0.42 8.54
C TRP A 149 -15.49 -1.51 9.57
N GLU A 150 -14.72 -1.19 10.60
CA GLU A 150 -14.38 -2.16 11.64
C GLU A 150 -15.62 -2.67 12.36
N ARG A 151 -16.58 -1.79 12.65
CA ARG A 151 -17.87 -2.18 13.26
C ARG A 151 -18.68 -3.16 12.41
N ARG A 152 -18.75 -2.97 11.09
CA ARG A 152 -19.59 -3.78 10.18
C ARG A 152 -18.91 -5.03 9.64
N PHE A 153 -17.61 -4.95 9.40
CA PHE A 153 -16.82 -6.03 8.80
C PHE A 153 -15.96 -6.78 9.82
N GLY A 154 -15.83 -6.30 11.06
CA GLY A 154 -15.04 -6.92 12.11
C GLY A 154 -13.53 -6.95 11.80
N VAL A 155 -13.06 -6.11 10.87
CA VAL A 155 -11.67 -6.08 10.40
C VAL A 155 -11.18 -4.64 10.43
N PRO A 156 -10.03 -4.35 11.05
CA PRO A 156 -9.50 -2.99 11.09
C PRO A 156 -9.02 -2.50 9.73
N VAL A 157 -9.02 -1.18 9.53
CA VAL A 157 -8.39 -0.52 8.37
C VAL A 157 -7.15 0.24 8.83
N LEU A 158 -5.98 -0.14 8.33
CA LEU A 158 -4.75 0.61 8.54
C LEU A 158 -4.70 1.77 7.53
N ASP A 159 -4.78 3.01 8.02
CA ASP A 159 -4.44 4.18 7.20
C ASP A 159 -2.93 4.33 7.11
N GLY A 160 -2.43 4.62 5.90
CA GLY A 160 -1.02 4.83 5.64
C GLY A 160 -0.74 5.88 4.58
N LEU A 161 0.34 6.63 4.77
CA LEU A 161 0.83 7.64 3.84
C LEU A 161 2.04 7.11 3.06
N GLY A 162 1.96 7.21 1.74
CA GLY A 162 3.04 6.88 0.82
C GLY A 162 3.14 7.88 -0.32
N SER A 163 4.12 7.68 -1.19
CA SER A 163 4.25 8.43 -2.44
C SER A 163 4.88 7.56 -3.52
N THR A 164 4.84 8.03 -4.77
CA THR A 164 5.53 7.31 -5.85
C THR A 164 7.04 7.39 -5.65
N GLU A 165 7.56 8.54 -5.22
CA GLU A 165 8.98 8.80 -4.94
C GLU A 165 9.56 7.90 -3.85
N MET A 166 8.74 7.49 -2.88
CA MET A 166 9.12 6.56 -1.81
C MET A 166 8.75 5.11 -2.11
N LEU A 167 8.26 4.83 -3.33
CA LEU A 167 7.71 3.57 -3.83
C LEU A 167 6.48 3.03 -3.09
N HIS A 168 6.39 3.18 -1.77
CA HIS A 168 5.25 2.71 -0.99
C HIS A 168 5.03 3.57 0.26
N ILE A 169 4.25 3.04 1.21
CA ILE A 169 3.88 3.67 2.48
C ILE A 169 5.14 3.81 3.35
N PHE A 170 5.27 4.96 4.01
CA PHE A 170 6.36 5.29 4.94
C PHE A 170 5.88 5.78 6.32
N LEU A 171 4.59 6.12 6.46
CA LEU A 171 3.89 6.28 7.75
C LEU A 171 2.65 5.38 7.76
N SER A 172 2.42 4.62 8.83
CA SER A 172 1.27 3.72 8.89
C SER A 172 0.77 3.51 10.30
N ASN A 173 -0.54 3.32 10.43
CA ASN A 173 -1.11 2.61 11.57
C ASN A 173 -0.67 1.14 11.58
N ARG A 174 -0.84 0.46 12.72
CA ARG A 174 -0.47 -0.95 12.89
C ARG A 174 -1.60 -1.74 13.54
N SER A 175 -1.69 -3.02 13.25
CA SER A 175 -2.61 -3.90 13.95
C SER A 175 -2.33 -3.87 15.46
N GLY A 176 -3.37 -3.60 16.26
CA GLY A 176 -3.27 -3.44 17.71
C GLY A 176 -2.89 -2.03 18.19
N ASP A 177 -2.55 -1.11 17.28
CA ASP A 177 -2.22 0.29 17.58
C ASP A 177 -2.73 1.20 16.45
N ILE A 178 -4.05 1.35 16.40
CA ILE A 178 -4.75 2.13 15.37
C ILE A 178 -5.31 3.38 16.02
N ARG A 179 -5.02 4.52 15.39
CA ARG A 179 -5.67 5.79 15.71
C ARG A 179 -6.30 6.36 14.45
N TYR A 180 -7.59 6.09 14.29
CA TYR A 180 -8.38 6.59 13.16
C TYR A 180 -8.32 8.13 13.06
N GLY A 181 -8.31 8.64 11.82
CA GLY A 181 -8.05 10.05 11.52
C GLY A 181 -6.57 10.46 11.56
N THR A 182 -5.64 9.50 11.71
CA THR A 182 -4.19 9.73 11.62
C THR A 182 -3.54 8.70 10.70
N SER A 183 -2.37 9.02 10.13
CA SER A 183 -1.59 8.09 9.31
C SER A 183 -0.58 7.26 10.10
N GLY A 184 -0.74 7.20 11.44
CA GLY A 184 0.12 6.44 12.35
C GLY A 184 1.57 6.91 12.41
N GLU A 185 2.50 5.97 12.55
CA GLU A 185 3.91 6.24 12.81
C GLU A 185 4.82 5.67 11.71
N ARG A 186 6.06 6.17 11.66
CA ARG A 186 7.11 5.60 10.82
C ARG A 186 7.47 4.18 11.30
N TYR A 187 7.77 3.27 10.38
CA TYR A 187 8.37 1.99 10.76
C TYR A 187 9.85 2.14 11.15
N ARG A 188 10.33 1.17 11.94
CA ARG A 188 11.73 1.12 12.37
C ARG A 188 12.59 0.64 11.21
N VAL A 189 13.43 1.54 10.71
CA VAL A 189 14.51 1.17 9.78
C VAL A 189 15.57 0.42 10.60
N ILE A 190 15.72 -0.88 10.37
CA ILE A 190 16.83 -1.66 10.94
C ILE A 190 18.03 -1.40 10.03
N ASP A 191 19.11 -0.93 10.64
CA ASP A 191 20.27 -0.34 9.98
C ASP A 191 21.00 -1.30 9.03
N CYS A 192 21.27 -0.82 7.81
CA CYS A 192 22.28 -1.31 6.87
C CYS A 192 22.57 -0.19 5.87
N GLY A 193 23.26 0.89 6.27
CA GLY A 193 23.75 1.95 5.35
C GLY A 193 22.67 2.79 4.65
N LEU A 194 21.40 2.60 5.01
CA LEU A 194 20.21 2.91 4.21
C LEU A 194 19.62 4.32 4.43
N LEU A 195 20.29 5.19 5.20
CA LEU A 195 19.66 6.42 5.73
C LEU A 195 20.04 7.73 5.02
N MET A 196 20.83 7.70 3.94
CA MET A 196 21.35 8.93 3.31
C MET A 196 20.38 9.65 2.33
N ARG A 197 19.07 9.35 2.33
CA ARG A 197 18.11 10.11 1.49
C ARG A 197 16.87 10.67 2.20
N ILE A 198 16.52 10.20 3.40
CA ILE A 198 15.24 10.55 4.05
C ILE A 198 15.37 11.69 5.09
N THR A 199 16.57 12.20 5.38
CA THR A 199 16.71 13.32 6.33
C THR A 199 17.56 14.47 5.78
N LYS A 200 16.94 15.35 4.96
CA LYS A 200 17.25 16.78 5.14
C LYS A 200 16.68 17.12 6.52
N ARG A 201 17.55 17.29 7.52
CA ARG A 201 17.15 17.68 8.89
C ARG A 201 16.15 18.84 8.79
N TYR A 202 14.92 18.63 9.25
CA TYR A 202 14.04 19.73 9.57
C TYR A 202 14.66 20.49 10.75
N GLN A 203 15.18 21.69 10.50
CA GLN A 203 15.57 22.63 11.54
C GLN A 203 14.40 23.61 11.74
N PRO A 204 13.74 23.64 12.91
CA PRO A 204 12.76 24.67 13.20
C PRO A 204 13.49 25.99 13.40
N GLY A 205 13.24 26.96 12.51
CA GLY A 205 13.69 28.35 12.67
C GLY A 205 14.72 28.81 11.64
N ASN A 206 14.26 29.16 10.44
CA ASN A 206 14.45 30.51 9.88
C ASN A 206 13.78 30.58 8.51
N GLY A 207 12.77 31.44 8.42
CA GLY A 207 12.02 31.68 7.19
C GLY A 207 12.95 32.15 6.08
N ARG A 208 13.16 31.29 5.09
CA ARG A 208 13.40 31.60 3.67
C ARG A 208 13.54 30.26 2.94
N ALA A 209 12.51 29.91 2.17
CA ALA A 209 12.62 28.88 1.16
C ALA A 209 13.51 29.41 0.02
N ALA A 210 14.56 28.67 -0.32
CA ALA A 210 15.28 28.82 -1.58
C ALA A 210 15.27 27.45 -2.29
N CYS A 211 15.07 27.51 -3.60
CA CYS A 211 14.72 26.45 -4.55
C CYS A 211 15.39 25.08 -4.36
#